data_AF-A0A7S2QLN3-F1
#
_entry.id   AF-A0A7S2QLN3-F1
#
_cell.length_a   1.000
_cell.length_b   1.000
_cell.length_c   1.000
_cell.angle_alpha   90.00
_cell.angle_beta   90.00
_cell.angle_gamma   90.00
#
_symmetry.space_group_name_H-M   'P 1'
#
loop_
_entity.id
_entity.type
_entity.pdbx_description
1 polymer ?
#
loop_
_entity_poly.entity_id
_entity_poly.type
_entity_poly.pdbx_seq_one_letter_code
_entity_poly.pdbx_strand_id
1 'polypeptide(L)'
;WRPAWDLLQANARALASGAGALLALAVVSRLAWRFSRRLRRPYQPRTTVEDVDAEDVQAELERVITFIQDAVVRPIDARLPGQPFSVDMQSFPFTPMVLVIGNHSCGKSTFVNGLVGKHVQDTGVAPTDDGFTIIERAPPAAAADVVEDGPTVLGCSENRPFREMQRFGDALLGHLRRKRIKLPD
;
A
#
# COMPACT_ATOMS: atom_id res chain seq x y z
N TRP A 1 -2.25 25.44 46.40
CA TRP A 1 -1.52 24.63 45.41
C TRP A 1 -0.62 23.58 46.08
N ARG A 2 -1.20 22.68 46.89
CA ARG A 2 -0.51 21.51 47.48
C ARG A 2 -1.37 20.22 47.60
N PRO A 3 -2.33 19.84 46.72
CA PRO A 3 -3.05 18.58 46.93
C PRO A 3 -2.53 17.39 46.11
N ALA A 4 -1.68 17.60 45.10
CA ALA A 4 -1.27 16.53 44.18
C ALA A 4 -0.12 15.66 44.71
N TRP A 5 0.72 16.20 45.60
CA TRP A 5 1.88 15.46 46.15
C TRP A 5 1.50 14.46 47.24
N ASP A 6 0.46 14.75 48.05
CA ASP A 6 0.04 13.86 49.13
C ASP A 6 -0.69 12.61 48.61
N LEU A 7 -1.40 12.70 47.48
CA LEU A 7 -2.04 11.56 46.82
C LEU A 7 -1.04 10.60 46.16
N LEU A 8 0.09 11.13 45.66
CA LEU A 8 1.20 10.31 45.14
C LEU A 8 1.96 9.58 46.25
N GLN A 9 2.14 10.20 47.41
CA GLN A 9 2.77 9.56 48.57
C GLN A 9 1.85 8.52 49.25
N ALA A 10 0.53 8.74 49.26
CA ALA A 10 -0.45 7.77 49.75
C ALA A 10 -0.48 6.49 48.89
N ASN A 11 -0.41 6.63 47.56
CA ASN A 11 -0.33 5.48 46.64
C ASN A 11 1.04 4.79 46.65
N ALA A 12 2.13 5.52 46.92
CA ALA A 12 3.46 4.93 47.09
C ALA A 12 3.55 4.04 48.34
N ARG A 13 2.81 4.36 49.42
CA ARG A 13 2.73 3.52 50.62
C ARG A 13 1.79 2.30 50.45
N ALA A 14 0.75 2.41 49.63
CA ALA A 14 -0.10 1.26 49.29
C ALA A 14 0.64 0.22 48.42
N LEU A 15 1.57 0.66 47.56
CA LEU A 15 2.49 -0.18 46.79
C LEU A 15 3.57 -0.88 47.64
N ALA A 16 3.83 -0.40 48.87
CA ALA A 16 4.76 -1.03 49.81
C ALA A 16 4.15 -2.19 50.61
N SER A 17 2.83 -2.38 50.54
CA SER A 17 2.18 -3.61 50.98
C SER A 17 2.04 -4.55 49.78
N GLY A 18 2.54 -5.80 49.88
CA GLY A 18 2.60 -6.73 48.76
C GLY A 18 1.28 -6.95 47.98
N ALA A 19 0.14 -6.61 48.58
CA ALA A 19 -1.18 -6.64 47.95
C ALA A 19 -1.36 -5.59 46.82
N GLY A 20 -0.80 -4.38 46.96
CA GLY A 20 -0.91 -3.32 45.96
C GLY A 20 -0.12 -3.62 44.69
N ALA A 21 1.08 -4.20 44.85
CA ALA A 21 1.91 -4.66 43.74
C ALA A 21 1.24 -5.80 42.95
N LEU A 22 0.62 -6.76 43.64
CA LEU A 22 -0.10 -7.88 43.01
C LEU A 22 -1.33 -7.42 42.21
N LEU A 23 -2.08 -6.45 42.71
CA LEU A 23 -3.22 -5.86 42.00
C LEU A 23 -2.77 -5.12 40.74
N ALA A 24 -1.70 -4.32 40.82
CA ALA A 24 -1.13 -3.65 39.66
C ALA A 24 -0.64 -4.65 38.60
N LEU A 25 0.04 -5.73 39.02
CA LEU A 25 0.50 -6.79 38.13
C LEU A 25 -0.66 -7.55 37.48
N ALA A 26 -1.75 -7.80 38.22
CA ALA A 26 -2.96 -8.43 37.70
C ALA A 26 -3.72 -7.54 36.71
N VAL A 27 -3.72 -6.22 36.91
CA VAL A 27 -4.32 -5.26 35.98
C VAL A 27 -3.48 -5.16 34.71
N VAL A 28 -2.16 -5.05 34.83
CA VAL A 28 -1.23 -5.04 33.68
C VAL A 28 -1.31 -6.37 32.92
N SER A 29 -1.36 -7.52 33.61
CA SER A 29 -1.48 -8.83 32.97
C SER A 29 -2.83 -9.00 32.27
N ARG A 30 -3.94 -8.53 32.86
CA ARG A 30 -5.26 -8.52 32.20
C ARG A 30 -5.30 -7.57 31.00
N LEU A 31 -4.68 -6.41 31.08
CA LEU A 31 -4.56 -5.47 29.96
C LEU A 31 -3.69 -6.05 28.85
N ALA A 32 -2.53 -6.62 29.19
CA ALA A 32 -1.64 -7.31 28.25
C ALA A 32 -2.33 -8.53 27.62
N TRP A 33 -3.10 -9.30 28.39
CA TRP A 33 -3.89 -10.42 27.89
C TRP A 33 -5.06 -9.98 27.02
N ARG A 34 -5.70 -8.85 27.35
CA ARG A 34 -6.78 -8.26 26.54
C ARG A 34 -6.25 -7.67 25.23
N PHE A 35 -5.07 -7.04 25.27
CA PHE A 35 -4.35 -6.56 24.08
C PHE A 35 -3.83 -7.72 23.23
N SER A 36 -3.27 -8.77 23.83
CA SER A 36 -2.82 -9.96 23.09
C SER A 36 -3.98 -10.72 22.46
N ARG A 37 -5.18 -10.71 23.09
CA ARG A 37 -6.41 -11.23 22.47
C ARG A 37 -6.95 -10.38 21.34
N ARG A 38 -6.75 -9.05 21.34
CA ARG A 38 -7.06 -8.19 20.18
C ARG A 38 -6.15 -8.49 18.99
N LEU A 39 -4.90 -8.85 19.25
CA LEU A 39 -3.93 -9.26 18.22
C LEU A 39 -4.08 -10.71 17.74
N ARG A 40 -4.95 -11.51 18.37
CA ARG A 40 -5.15 -12.95 18.08
C ARG A 40 -6.53 -13.32 17.58
N ARG A 41 -7.37 -12.34 17.20
CA ARG A 41 -8.60 -12.70 16.47
C ARG A 41 -8.17 -13.04 15.05
N PRO A 42 -8.32 -14.31 14.60
CA PRO A 42 -8.12 -14.62 13.20
C PRO A 42 -9.08 -13.74 12.40
N TYR A 43 -8.57 -13.07 11.37
CA TYR A 43 -9.42 -12.32 10.44
C TYR A 43 -10.46 -13.29 9.88
N GLN A 44 -11.74 -12.98 10.11
CA GLN A 44 -12.85 -13.76 9.56
C GLN A 44 -13.28 -13.07 8.26
N PRO A 45 -13.00 -13.67 7.09
CA PRO A 45 -13.49 -13.13 5.83
C PRO A 45 -15.02 -13.10 5.87
N ARG A 46 -15.62 -12.02 5.36
CA ARG A 46 -17.06 -11.98 5.10
C ARG A 46 -17.38 -13.06 4.06
N THR A 47 -18.20 -14.03 4.43
CA THR A 47 -18.50 -15.21 3.60
C THR A 47 -19.75 -15.04 2.72
N THR A 48 -20.48 -13.93 2.87
CA THR A 48 -21.69 -13.62 2.09
C THR A 48 -21.38 -12.57 1.03
N VAL A 49 -21.47 -12.97 -0.24
CA VAL A 49 -21.32 -12.13 -1.44
C VAL A 49 -22.72 -11.82 -1.99
N GLU A 50 -23.61 -11.32 -1.13
CA GLU A 50 -24.92 -10.83 -1.55
C GLU A 50 -24.88 -9.30 -1.48
N ASP A 51 -25.00 -8.65 -2.64
CA ASP A 51 -25.04 -7.20 -2.85
C ASP A 51 -23.89 -6.39 -2.23
N VAL A 52 -22.67 -6.64 -2.72
CA VAL A 52 -21.47 -5.91 -2.28
C VAL A 52 -20.87 -5.19 -3.48
N ASP A 53 -20.71 -3.86 -3.38
CA ASP A 53 -20.10 -3.04 -4.43
C ASP A 53 -18.65 -3.49 -4.72
N ALA A 54 -18.16 -3.29 -5.94
CA ALA A 54 -16.80 -3.70 -6.31
C ALA A 54 -15.70 -3.04 -5.45
N GLU A 55 -15.96 -1.83 -4.95
CA GLU A 55 -15.07 -1.12 -4.01
C GLU A 55 -14.96 -1.84 -2.66
N ASP A 56 -16.04 -2.48 -2.20
CA ASP A 56 -16.04 -3.24 -0.96
C ASP A 56 -15.23 -4.54 -1.10
N VAL A 57 -15.30 -5.21 -2.27
CA VAL A 57 -14.50 -6.43 -2.53
C VAL A 57 -13.01 -6.11 -2.57
N GLN A 58 -12.61 -5.05 -3.26
CA GLN A 58 -11.22 -4.61 -3.33
C GLN A 58 -10.71 -4.22 -1.93
N ALA A 59 -11.50 -3.47 -1.15
CA ALA A 59 -11.13 -3.06 0.19
C ALA A 59 -11.01 -4.25 1.17
N GLU A 60 -11.84 -5.28 1.03
CA GLU A 60 -11.70 -6.52 1.80
C GLU A 60 -10.46 -7.30 1.40
N LEU A 61 -10.18 -7.43 0.09
CA LEU A 61 -8.99 -8.10 -0.41
C LEU A 61 -7.71 -7.42 0.10
N GLU A 62 -7.66 -6.08 0.03
CA GLU A 62 -6.54 -5.30 0.56
C GLU A 62 -6.36 -5.50 2.07
N ARG A 63 -7.46 -5.57 2.83
CA ARG A 63 -7.42 -5.85 4.27
C ARG A 63 -6.88 -7.25 4.56
N VAL A 64 -7.34 -8.27 3.84
CA VAL A 64 -6.86 -9.66 3.98
C VAL A 64 -5.36 -9.72 3.71
N ILE A 65 -4.92 -9.14 2.60
CA ILE A 65 -3.52 -9.21 2.18
C ILE A 65 -2.62 -8.44 3.16
N THR A 66 -3.03 -7.24 3.59
CA THR A 66 -2.30 -6.48 4.61
C THR A 66 -2.20 -7.27 5.91
N PHE A 67 -3.28 -7.92 6.34
CA PHE A 67 -3.26 -8.78 7.52
C PHE A 67 -2.27 -9.94 7.37
N ILE A 68 -2.28 -10.65 6.23
CA ILE A 68 -1.34 -11.76 5.98
C ILE A 68 0.10 -11.23 5.96
N GLN A 69 0.35 -10.12 5.27
CA GLN A 69 1.68 -9.51 5.21
C GLN A 69 2.21 -9.14 6.59
N ASP A 70 1.40 -8.47 7.42
CA ASP A 70 1.87 -7.98 8.73
C ASP A 70 1.86 -9.05 9.83
N ALA A 71 0.86 -9.94 9.85
CA ALA A 71 0.74 -10.96 10.89
C ALA A 71 1.57 -12.22 10.61
N VAL A 72 1.86 -12.52 9.34
CA VAL A 72 2.51 -13.77 8.93
C VAL A 72 3.84 -13.51 8.24
N VAL A 73 3.86 -12.74 7.15
CA VAL A 73 5.05 -12.61 6.29
C VAL A 73 6.16 -11.81 6.96
N ARG A 74 5.86 -10.61 7.47
CA ARG A 74 6.85 -9.70 8.07
C ARG A 74 7.54 -10.29 9.31
N PRO A 75 6.86 -11.01 10.23
CA PRO A 75 7.53 -11.71 11.33
C PRO A 75 8.47 -12.84 10.89
N ILE A 76 8.16 -13.52 9.78
CA ILE A 76 9.02 -14.55 9.20
C ILE A 76 10.23 -13.88 8.53
N ASP A 77 9.99 -12.87 7.71
CA ASP A 77 11.01 -12.12 6.97
C ASP A 77 12.06 -11.51 7.90
N ALA A 78 11.63 -10.95 9.03
CA ALA A 78 12.52 -10.38 10.05
C ALA A 78 13.46 -11.41 10.71
N ARG A 79 13.15 -12.71 10.63
CA ARG A 79 14.00 -13.79 11.15
C ARG A 79 14.98 -14.32 10.10
N LEU A 80 14.78 -14.00 8.82
CA LEU A 80 15.62 -14.46 7.73
C LEU A 80 16.73 -13.44 7.43
N PRO A 81 17.97 -13.89 7.18
CA PRO A 81 19.02 -12.99 6.75
C PRO A 81 18.67 -12.36 5.40
N GLY A 82 18.81 -11.03 5.31
CA GLY A 82 18.62 -10.30 4.05
C GLY A 82 17.18 -9.91 3.71
N GLN A 83 16.18 -10.21 4.56
CA GLN A 83 14.77 -9.82 4.37
C GLN A 83 14.25 -10.09 2.93
N PRO A 84 14.26 -11.36 2.49
CA PRO A 84 13.97 -11.74 1.10
C PRO A 84 12.58 -11.30 0.61
N PHE A 85 11.60 -11.11 1.50
CA PHE A 85 10.22 -10.77 1.13
C PHE A 85 9.94 -9.25 1.14
N SER A 86 10.91 -8.43 1.54
CA SER A 86 10.77 -6.98 1.69
C SER A 86 10.37 -6.27 0.38
N VAL A 87 10.76 -6.82 -0.77
CA VAL A 87 10.44 -6.29 -2.10
C VAL A 87 9.03 -6.68 -2.52
N ASP A 88 8.68 -7.96 -2.42
CA ASP A 88 7.36 -8.47 -2.82
C ASP A 88 6.22 -7.84 -2.00
N MET A 89 6.47 -7.52 -0.74
CA MET A 89 5.52 -6.82 0.13
C MET A 89 5.23 -5.37 -0.32
N GLN A 90 6.14 -4.75 -1.09
CA GLN A 90 5.95 -3.39 -1.62
C GLN A 90 5.14 -3.37 -2.91
N SER A 91 4.98 -4.51 -3.58
CA SER A 91 4.25 -4.63 -4.85
C SER A 91 2.72 -4.65 -4.69
N PHE A 92 2.20 -4.59 -3.46
CA PHE A 92 0.77 -4.58 -3.16
C PHE A 92 0.26 -3.17 -2.78
N PRO A 93 -0.94 -2.72 -3.21
CA PRO A 93 -1.99 -3.46 -3.95
C PRO A 93 -1.59 -3.87 -5.37
N PHE A 94 -1.91 -5.12 -5.72
CA PHE A 94 -1.60 -5.68 -7.04
C PHE A 94 -2.61 -5.15 -8.06
N THR A 95 -2.16 -4.21 -8.90
CA THR A 95 -2.86 -3.89 -10.14
C THR A 95 -2.28 -4.79 -11.24
N PRO A 96 -3.08 -5.62 -11.93
CA PRO A 96 -2.58 -6.44 -13.02
C PRO A 96 -1.91 -5.55 -14.07
N MET A 97 -0.64 -5.82 -14.35
CA MET A 97 0.16 -5.03 -15.28
C MET A 97 0.29 -5.75 -16.61
N VAL A 98 0.03 -5.02 -17.71
CA VAL A 98 0.21 -5.51 -19.07
C VAL A 98 1.37 -4.74 -19.70
N LEU A 99 2.43 -5.44 -20.07
CA LEU A 99 3.56 -4.88 -20.79
C LEU A 99 3.36 -5.03 -22.30
N VAL A 100 3.25 -3.91 -23.01
CA VAL A 100 3.13 -3.88 -24.47
C VAL A 100 4.50 -3.57 -25.09
N ILE A 101 5.09 -4.56 -25.76
CA ILE A 101 6.37 -4.43 -26.47
C ILE A 101 6.19 -4.68 -27.96
N GLY A 102 7.06 -4.09 -28.76
CA GLY A 102 7.07 -4.28 -30.20
C GLY A 102 7.96 -3.28 -30.91
N ASN A 103 8.33 -3.59 -32.14
CA ASN A 103 9.20 -2.76 -32.94
C ASN A 103 8.59 -1.37 -33.26
N HIS A 104 9.37 -0.48 -33.86
CA HIS A 104 8.88 0.81 -34.32
C HIS A 104 7.67 0.63 -35.26
N SER A 105 6.63 1.44 -35.04
CA SER A 105 5.45 1.52 -35.90
C SER A 105 4.63 0.22 -36.08
N CYS A 106 4.77 -0.78 -35.20
CA CYS A 106 3.91 -1.98 -35.19
C CYS A 106 2.50 -1.76 -34.61
N GLY A 107 2.11 -0.50 -34.32
CA GLY A 107 0.77 -0.16 -33.84
C GLY A 107 0.56 -0.27 -32.33
N LYS A 108 1.61 -0.26 -31.49
CA LYS A 108 1.51 -0.30 -30.02
C LYS A 108 0.57 0.77 -29.47
N SER A 109 0.83 2.03 -29.79
CA SER A 109 0.01 3.17 -29.34
C SER A 109 -1.41 3.10 -29.89
N THR A 110 -1.59 2.60 -31.13
CA THR A 110 -2.90 2.36 -31.72
C THR A 110 -3.69 1.27 -30.97
N PHE A 111 -3.03 0.17 -30.62
CA PHE A 111 -3.61 -0.92 -29.84
C PHE A 111 -4.06 -0.43 -28.45
N VAL A 112 -3.19 0.30 -27.75
CA VAL A 112 -3.51 0.89 -26.44
C VAL A 112 -4.70 1.85 -26.53
N ASN A 113 -4.69 2.77 -27.49
CA ASN A 113 -5.79 3.71 -27.69
C ASN A 113 -7.12 2.99 -28.01
N GLY A 114 -7.06 1.95 -28.83
CA GLY A 114 -8.21 1.11 -29.16
C GLY A 114 -8.75 0.34 -27.95
N LEU A 115 -7.87 -0.22 -27.13
CA LEU A 115 -8.24 -0.95 -25.92
C LEU A 115 -8.88 -0.04 -24.86
N VAL A 116 -8.33 1.17 -24.68
CA VAL A 116 -8.85 2.15 -23.73
C VAL A 116 -10.09 2.87 -24.27
N GLY A 117 -10.29 2.89 -25.59
CA GLY A 117 -11.37 3.63 -26.24
C GLY A 117 -11.16 5.16 -26.25
N LYS A 118 -9.94 5.62 -26.00
CA LYS A 118 -9.57 7.04 -25.90
C LYS A 118 -8.18 7.27 -26.51
N HIS A 119 -7.95 8.49 -26.99
CA HIS A 119 -6.64 8.88 -27.49
C HIS A 119 -5.70 9.20 -26.30
N VAL A 120 -4.90 8.22 -25.89
CA VAL A 120 -3.99 8.30 -24.73
C VAL A 120 -2.54 8.50 -25.17
N GLN A 121 -2.10 7.82 -26.21
CA GLN A 121 -0.76 7.93 -26.79
C GLN A 121 -0.81 8.47 -28.21
N ASP A 122 0.18 9.27 -28.57
CA ASP A 122 0.32 9.76 -29.94
C ASP A 122 0.60 8.59 -30.87
N THR A 123 0.00 8.63 -32.06
CA THR A 123 0.15 7.58 -33.08
C THR A 123 0.78 8.18 -34.33
N GLY A 124 1.73 7.49 -34.93
CA GLY A 124 2.37 7.93 -36.16
C GLY A 124 3.42 6.96 -36.66
N VAL A 125 3.97 7.28 -37.83
CA VAL A 125 5.02 6.48 -38.50
C VAL A 125 6.42 6.85 -37.97
N ALA A 126 6.58 8.07 -37.46
CA ALA A 126 7.79 8.54 -36.79
C ALA A 126 7.89 7.98 -35.36
N PRO A 127 9.10 7.78 -34.81
CA PRO A 127 9.28 7.47 -33.39
C PRO A 127 8.64 8.58 -32.57
N THR A 128 7.52 8.26 -31.92
CA THR A 128 6.59 9.24 -31.33
C THR A 128 6.69 9.28 -29.80
N ASP A 129 7.27 8.25 -29.18
CA ASP A 129 7.53 8.18 -27.75
C ASP A 129 9.01 7.81 -27.52
N ASP A 130 9.83 8.78 -27.13
CA ASP A 130 11.20 8.55 -26.64
C ASP A 130 11.14 8.16 -25.15
N GLY A 131 10.46 7.06 -24.82
CA GLY A 131 10.34 6.66 -23.41
C GLY A 131 9.31 5.58 -23.06
N PHE A 132 9.32 5.19 -21.79
CA PHE A 132 8.33 4.31 -21.19
C PHE A 132 7.14 5.14 -20.69
N THR A 133 5.92 4.69 -21.01
CA THR A 133 4.68 5.32 -20.50
C THR A 133 3.91 4.31 -19.66
N ILE A 134 3.67 4.65 -18.40
CA ILE A 134 2.77 3.92 -17.50
C ILE A 134 1.37 4.51 -17.67
N ILE A 135 0.37 3.66 -17.92
CA ILE A 135 -1.03 4.07 -18.07
C ILE A 135 -1.83 3.44 -16.94
N GLU A 136 -2.52 4.28 -16.17
CA GLU A 136 -3.27 3.88 -14.98
C GLU A 136 -4.66 4.53 -14.97
N ARG A 137 -5.62 3.92 -14.28
CA ARG A 137 -6.91 4.55 -14.01
C ARG A 137 -6.72 5.70 -13.02
N ALA A 138 -7.26 6.86 -13.34
CA ALA A 138 -7.31 7.98 -12.40
C ALA A 138 -8.27 7.67 -11.23
N PRO A 139 -8.00 8.15 -10.00
CA PRO A 139 -8.94 8.04 -8.90
C PRO A 139 -10.32 8.60 -9.26
N PRO A 140 -11.42 8.09 -8.69
CA PRO A 140 -12.77 8.59 -8.98
C PRO A 140 -12.93 10.11 -8.76
N ALA A 141 -12.20 10.64 -7.78
CA ALA A 141 -12.17 12.06 -7.44
C ALA A 141 -11.39 12.94 -8.46
N ALA A 142 -10.71 12.35 -9.45
CA ALA A 142 -9.96 13.12 -10.44
C ALA A 142 -10.92 13.84 -11.41
N ALA A 143 -10.69 15.14 -11.57
CA ALA A 143 -11.47 15.97 -12.48
C ALA A 143 -11.12 15.72 -13.95
N ALA A 144 -9.85 15.43 -14.24
CA ALA A 144 -9.30 15.27 -15.58
C ALA A 144 -8.15 14.26 -15.61
N ASP A 145 -7.69 13.92 -16.81
CA ASP A 145 -6.47 13.12 -16.99
C ASP A 145 -5.25 13.89 -16.43
N VAL A 146 -4.33 13.15 -15.84
CA VAL A 146 -3.10 13.71 -15.24
C VAL A 146 -1.89 13.05 -15.86
N VAL A 147 -0.90 13.85 -16.24
CA VAL A 147 0.39 13.38 -16.76
C VAL A 147 1.48 13.78 -15.78
N GLU A 148 2.32 12.83 -15.40
CA GLU A 148 3.43 13.02 -14.45
C GLU A 148 4.74 12.50 -15.03
N ASP A 149 5.83 13.19 -14.68
CA ASP A 149 7.17 12.82 -15.09
C ASP A 149 7.78 11.74 -14.19
N GLY A 150 8.78 11.02 -14.70
CA GLY A 150 9.45 9.92 -14.02
C GLY A 150 9.90 10.19 -12.58
N PRO A 151 10.54 11.35 -12.28
CA PRO A 151 10.92 11.69 -10.90
C PRO A 151 9.72 11.78 -9.94
N THR A 152 8.61 12.36 -10.41
CA THR A 152 7.37 12.47 -9.62
C THR A 152 6.74 11.09 -9.40
N VAL A 153 6.71 10.27 -10.46
CA VAL A 153 6.21 8.89 -10.38
C VAL A 153 6.99 8.10 -9.35
N LEU A 154 8.31 8.24 -9.29
CA LEU A 154 9.14 7.41 -8.43
C LEU A 154 9.33 8.00 -7.01
N GLY A 155 9.08 9.29 -6.82
CA GLY A 155 9.12 9.95 -5.51
C GLY A 155 7.86 9.74 -4.66
N CYS A 156 6.71 9.42 -5.27
CA CYS A 156 5.45 9.24 -4.54
C CYS A 156 5.39 7.92 -3.77
N SER A 157 4.96 8.00 -2.50
CA SER A 157 4.78 6.84 -1.61
C SER A 157 3.73 5.83 -2.09
N GLU A 158 2.81 6.26 -2.96
CA GLU A 158 1.77 5.44 -3.59
C GLU A 158 2.33 4.53 -4.71
N ASN A 159 3.50 4.86 -5.29
CA ASN A 159 4.03 4.20 -6.48
C ASN A 159 5.11 3.17 -6.13
N ARG A 160 4.91 2.47 -5.01
CA ARG A 160 5.83 1.44 -4.51
C ARG A 160 6.24 0.40 -5.55
N PRO A 161 5.35 -0.07 -6.47
CA PRO A 161 5.73 -1.06 -7.48
C PRO A 161 6.82 -0.59 -8.45
N PHE A 162 6.92 0.72 -8.70
CA PHE A 162 7.87 1.27 -9.66
C PHE A 162 9.16 1.74 -9.01
N ARG A 163 9.23 1.82 -7.68
CA ARG A 163 10.37 2.41 -6.94
C ARG A 163 11.72 1.82 -7.35
N GLU A 164 11.77 0.53 -7.64
CA GLU A 164 12.98 -0.17 -8.10
C GLU A 164 13.50 0.35 -9.45
N MET A 165 12.68 1.02 -10.26
CA MET A 165 13.14 1.63 -11.51
C MET A 165 14.15 2.77 -11.27
N GLN A 166 14.19 3.36 -10.06
CA GLN A 166 15.19 4.37 -9.70
C GLN A 166 16.62 3.84 -9.84
N ARG A 167 16.85 2.52 -9.70
CA ARG A 167 18.18 1.91 -9.82
C ARG A 167 18.80 2.05 -11.21
N PHE A 168 18.00 2.33 -12.24
CA PHE A 168 18.47 2.53 -13.62
C PHE A 168 18.97 3.96 -13.88
N GLY A 169 18.85 4.85 -12.89
CA GLY A 169 19.41 6.21 -12.93
C GLY A 169 18.64 7.19 -13.82
N ASP A 170 19.16 8.41 -13.90
CA ASP A 170 18.47 9.57 -14.48
C ASP A 170 18.10 9.42 -15.96
N ALA A 171 18.85 8.59 -16.70
CA ALA A 171 18.54 8.29 -18.09
C ALA A 171 17.17 7.63 -18.24
N LEU A 172 16.82 6.66 -17.39
CA LEU A 172 15.47 6.08 -17.42
C LEU A 172 14.44 7.08 -16.90
N LEU A 173 14.77 7.82 -15.84
CA LEU A 173 13.85 8.77 -15.20
C LEU A 173 13.41 9.89 -16.15
N GLY A 174 14.32 10.44 -16.95
CA GLY A 174 14.02 11.49 -17.92
C GLY A 174 13.12 11.02 -19.08
N HIS A 175 13.08 9.71 -19.32
CA HIS A 175 12.29 9.07 -20.37
C HIS A 175 11.12 8.23 -19.82
N LEU A 176 10.77 8.39 -18.54
CA LEU A 176 9.61 7.73 -17.94
C LEU A 176 8.48 8.74 -17.78
N ARG A 177 7.27 8.37 -18.18
CA ARG A 177 6.05 9.16 -17.98
C ARG A 177 4.95 8.29 -17.41
N ARG A 178 4.04 8.90 -16.65
CA ARG A 178 2.79 8.29 -16.24
C ARG A 178 1.61 9.11 -16.73
N LYS A 179 0.58 8.43 -17.23
CA LYS A 179 -0.71 8.99 -17.63
C LYS A 179 -1.81 8.33 -16.80
N ARG A 180 -2.43 9.09 -15.90
CA ARG A 180 -3.63 8.69 -15.16
C ARG A 180 -4.85 9.13 -15.97
N ILE A 181 -5.63 8.17 -16.45
CA ILE A 181 -6.76 8.42 -17.36
C ILE A 181 -8.07 8.27 -16.61
N LYS A 182 -8.94 9.28 -16.74
CA LYS A 182 -10.33 9.19 -16.28
C LYS A 182 -11.12 8.36 -17.30
N LEU A 183 -11.57 7.20 -16.86
CA LEU A 183 -12.50 6.37 -17.61
C LEU A 183 -13.94 6.84 -17.31
N PRO A 184 -14.86 6.74 -18.28
CA PRO A 184 -16.28 6.95 -18.01
C PRO A 184 -16.77 5.95 -16.95
N ASP A 185 -17.74 6.39 -16.14
CA ASP A 185 -18.37 5.59 -15.08
C ASP A 185 -19.19 4.42 -15.64
#